data_AF-A0A2G5ZIP9-F1
#
_entry.id   AF-A0A2G5ZIP9-F1
#
_cell.length_a   1.000
_cell.length_b   1.000
_cell.length_c   1.000
_cell.angle_alpha   90.00
_cell.angle_beta   90.00
_cell.angle_gamma   90.00
#
_symmetry.space_group_name_H-M   'P 1'
#
loop_
_entity.id
_entity.type
_entity.pdbx_description
1 polymer ?
#
loop_
_entity_poly.entity_id
_entity_poly.type
_entity_poly.pdbx_seq_one_letter_code
_entity_poly.pdbx_strand_id
1 'polypeptide(L)'
;MGIPTIPSYQMPNISIYPTNKVSWQVEPDRAVLLIHDMQNYFLNFYDTEQSPIPELIHNIAKLKEQCKKQGIPVAYTAQPGNQNAADRALLTDFWGKGLSDDPAQTGIINDLAPDSNDLMLTKWRYSAFKKSDFLNILEKQGRDQLIICGVYAHIGCLMTAAEAFMYDIQPFLVADAVADFSYDEHKMALDYAAKRCGVTTSTDELIKVLSKGTENSNNESLTFETIHEQVACLLDIQAKDLSDTDDLFYMGLDSIGLMSLVEAWRQQGLEVSFMDLVERKTLAEWRDLMESRMVKV
;
A
#
# COMPACT_ATOMS: atom_id res chain seq x y z
N MET A 1 -26.11 13.31 -17.85
CA MET A 1 -26.87 12.08 -17.58
C MET A 1 -26.36 11.54 -16.24
N GLY A 2 -27.21 11.25 -15.25
CA GLY A 2 -26.71 10.77 -13.96
C GLY A 2 -26.05 9.38 -14.06
N ILE A 3 -25.49 8.90 -12.94
CA ILE A 3 -25.07 7.50 -12.83
C ILE A 3 -26.31 6.61 -13.08
N PRO A 4 -26.24 5.60 -13.95
CA PRO A 4 -27.37 4.70 -14.19
C PRO A 4 -27.58 3.77 -12.99
N THR A 5 -28.76 3.13 -12.90
CA THR A 5 -28.88 1.92 -12.08
C THR A 5 -27.97 0.85 -12.69
N ILE A 6 -27.15 0.21 -11.85
CA ILE A 6 -26.09 -0.69 -12.25
C ILE A 6 -26.58 -2.13 -12.12
N PRO A 7 -26.63 -2.91 -13.21
CA PRO A 7 -26.96 -4.33 -13.14
C PRO A 7 -25.92 -5.12 -12.34
N SER A 8 -26.40 -6.12 -11.61
CA SER A 8 -25.55 -7.12 -10.96
C SER A 8 -24.68 -7.86 -11.99
N TYR A 9 -23.43 -8.11 -11.62
CA TYR A 9 -22.49 -8.92 -12.39
C TYR A 9 -21.52 -9.62 -11.44
N GLN A 10 -20.96 -10.73 -11.89
CA GLN A 10 -20.05 -11.52 -11.06
C GLN A 10 -18.70 -10.81 -10.89
N MET A 11 -18.23 -10.71 -9.65
CA MET A 11 -16.86 -10.24 -9.37
C MET A 11 -15.84 -11.03 -10.22
N PRO A 12 -14.91 -10.35 -10.91
CA PRO A 12 -13.80 -10.99 -11.62
C PRO A 12 -13.08 -12.02 -10.75
N ASN A 13 -12.85 -13.20 -11.31
CA ASN A 13 -12.00 -14.21 -10.70
C ASN A 13 -10.59 -14.18 -11.33
N ILE A 14 -9.61 -14.74 -10.62
CA ILE A 14 -8.20 -14.68 -11.02
C ILE A 14 -7.89 -15.19 -12.44
N SER A 15 -8.72 -16.08 -13.00
CA SER A 15 -8.49 -16.64 -14.34
C SER A 15 -8.65 -15.62 -15.46
N ILE A 16 -9.32 -14.50 -15.21
CA ILE A 16 -9.56 -13.43 -16.20
C ILE A 16 -8.62 -12.24 -16.03
N TYR A 17 -7.74 -12.27 -15.02
CA TYR A 17 -6.86 -11.14 -14.73
C TYR A 17 -5.80 -10.99 -15.84
N PRO A 18 -5.53 -9.76 -16.29
CA PRO A 18 -4.56 -9.53 -17.34
C PRO A 18 -3.14 -9.84 -16.86
N THR A 19 -2.28 -10.27 -17.78
CA THR A 19 -0.83 -10.33 -17.51
C THR A 19 -0.28 -8.92 -17.36
N ASN A 20 0.33 -8.63 -16.22
CA ASN A 20 0.98 -7.35 -15.95
C ASN A 20 2.23 -7.17 -16.81
N LYS A 21 2.45 -5.94 -17.28
CA LYS A 21 3.67 -5.58 -18.03
C LYS A 21 4.89 -5.36 -17.12
N VAL A 22 4.64 -5.00 -15.87
CA VAL A 22 5.65 -4.76 -14.83
C VAL A 22 5.47 -5.76 -13.70
N SER A 23 6.52 -5.99 -12.91
CA SER A 23 6.56 -6.99 -11.85
C SER A 23 6.77 -6.37 -10.46
N TRP A 24 6.28 -5.15 -10.25
CA TRP A 24 6.35 -4.50 -8.94
C TRP A 24 5.62 -5.30 -7.88
N GLN A 25 6.12 -5.28 -6.66
CA GLN A 25 5.50 -5.88 -5.49
C GLN A 25 5.26 -4.80 -4.44
N VAL A 26 4.22 -4.99 -3.64
CA VAL A 26 3.89 -4.06 -2.56
C VAL A 26 4.91 -4.23 -1.43
N GLU A 27 5.48 -3.12 -1.00
CA GLU A 27 6.42 -2.99 0.11
C GLU A 27 5.75 -2.16 1.22
N PRO A 28 5.56 -2.72 2.45
CA PRO A 28 4.78 -2.06 3.50
C PRO A 28 5.22 -0.62 3.84
N ASP A 29 6.52 -0.36 3.87
CA ASP A 29 7.07 0.96 4.23
C ASP A 29 6.88 2.02 3.13
N ARG A 30 6.58 1.57 1.90
CA ARG A 30 6.41 2.43 0.72
C ARG A 30 4.95 2.60 0.30
N ALA A 31 4.07 1.72 0.79
CA ALA A 31 2.69 1.65 0.33
C ALA A 31 1.72 2.54 1.12
N VAL A 32 0.66 3.00 0.45
CA VAL A 32 -0.57 3.52 1.06
C VAL A 32 -1.75 2.79 0.45
N LEU A 33 -2.74 2.43 1.27
CA LEU A 33 -4.03 1.94 0.79
C LEU A 33 -4.98 3.11 0.54
N LEU A 34 -5.55 3.22 -0.65
CA LEU A 34 -6.60 4.17 -1.00
C LEU A 34 -7.93 3.43 -1.19
N ILE A 35 -8.88 3.72 -0.31
CA ILE A 35 -10.29 3.32 -0.44
C ILE A 35 -11.04 4.45 -1.16
N HIS A 36 -11.25 4.25 -2.45
CA HIS A 36 -11.71 5.28 -3.37
C HIS A 36 -13.24 5.37 -3.42
N ASP A 37 -13.78 6.50 -2.96
CA ASP A 37 -15.19 6.91 -3.11
C ASP A 37 -16.22 5.84 -2.65
N MET A 38 -15.92 5.07 -1.60
CA MET A 38 -16.84 4.10 -0.98
C MET A 38 -17.93 4.76 -0.11
N GLN A 39 -18.56 5.79 -0.66
CA GLN A 39 -19.66 6.52 -0.02
C GLN A 39 -21.02 5.86 -0.33
N ASN A 40 -21.97 5.98 0.59
CA ASN A 40 -23.33 5.44 0.44
C ASN A 40 -23.98 5.84 -0.91
N TYR A 41 -23.82 7.11 -1.32
CA TYR A 41 -24.37 7.61 -2.59
C TYR A 41 -23.96 6.77 -3.81
N PHE A 42 -22.70 6.37 -3.90
CA PHE A 42 -22.20 5.63 -5.07
C PHE A 42 -22.62 4.16 -5.05
N LEU A 43 -22.75 3.56 -3.86
CA LEU A 43 -23.22 2.18 -3.75
C LEU A 43 -24.74 2.04 -3.93
N ASN A 44 -25.52 3.09 -3.68
CA ASN A 44 -26.97 3.09 -3.88
C ASN A 44 -27.41 2.92 -5.35
N PHE A 45 -26.47 2.98 -6.31
CA PHE A 45 -26.75 2.68 -7.72
C PHE A 45 -26.73 1.16 -8.03
N TYR A 46 -26.25 0.34 -7.09
CA TYR A 46 -26.25 -1.12 -7.18
C TYR A 46 -27.41 -1.72 -6.37
N ASP A 47 -27.71 -2.99 -6.63
CA ASP A 47 -28.33 -3.86 -5.63
C ASP A 47 -27.23 -4.37 -4.69
N THR A 48 -27.20 -3.85 -3.45
CA THR A 48 -26.12 -4.13 -2.49
C THR A 48 -26.10 -5.55 -1.96
N GLU A 49 -27.19 -6.30 -2.14
CA GLU A 49 -27.30 -7.70 -1.74
C GLU A 49 -26.81 -8.67 -2.83
N GLN A 50 -26.45 -8.15 -4.00
CA GLN A 50 -25.97 -8.94 -5.14
C GLN A 50 -24.53 -8.61 -5.51
N SER A 51 -23.88 -9.59 -6.16
CA SER A 51 -22.55 -9.40 -6.75
C SER A 51 -22.54 -8.15 -7.67
N PRO A 52 -21.49 -7.33 -7.61
CA PRO A 52 -20.20 -7.56 -6.94
C PRO A 52 -20.10 -6.99 -5.51
N ILE A 53 -21.17 -6.42 -4.93
CA ILE A 53 -21.07 -5.53 -3.77
C ILE A 53 -20.67 -6.25 -2.46
N PRO A 54 -21.27 -7.39 -2.09
CA PRO A 54 -20.83 -8.14 -0.91
C PRO A 54 -19.34 -8.53 -0.97
N GLU A 55 -18.88 -9.01 -2.13
CA GLU A 55 -17.48 -9.40 -2.35
C GLU A 55 -16.54 -8.20 -2.30
N LEU A 56 -16.94 -7.08 -2.92
CA LEU A 56 -16.20 -5.82 -2.90
C LEU A 56 -15.94 -5.36 -1.46
N ILE A 57 -17.00 -5.26 -0.66
CA ILE A 57 -16.91 -4.76 0.72
C ILE A 57 -16.04 -5.70 1.57
N HIS A 58 -16.27 -7.01 1.46
CA HIS A 58 -15.49 -8.03 2.16
C HIS A 58 -14.00 -7.94 1.84
N ASN A 59 -13.66 -7.80 0.56
CA ASN A 59 -12.26 -7.74 0.12
C ASN A 59 -11.59 -6.42 0.53
N ILE A 60 -12.29 -5.27 0.44
CA ILE A 60 -11.76 -4.00 0.94
C ILE A 60 -11.55 -4.06 2.46
N ALA A 61 -12.47 -4.65 3.22
CA ALA A 61 -12.32 -4.79 4.67
C ALA A 61 -11.10 -5.65 5.03
N LYS A 62 -10.89 -6.77 4.34
CA LYS A 62 -9.68 -7.60 4.48
C LYS A 62 -8.40 -6.84 4.17
N LEU A 63 -8.38 -6.08 3.06
CA LEU A 63 -7.23 -5.25 2.68
C LEU A 63 -6.94 -4.19 3.74
N LYS A 64 -7.98 -3.50 4.23
CA LYS A 64 -7.86 -2.48 5.29
C LYS A 64 -7.27 -3.09 6.56
N GLU A 65 -7.81 -4.21 7.02
CA GLU A 65 -7.31 -4.91 8.20
C GLU A 65 -5.84 -5.29 8.04
N GLN A 66 -5.48 -5.88 6.89
CA GLN A 66 -4.11 -6.31 6.69
C GLN A 66 -3.14 -5.13 6.52
N CYS A 67 -3.51 -4.08 5.81
CA CYS A 67 -2.70 -2.88 5.70
C CYS A 67 -2.41 -2.29 7.08
N LYS A 68 -3.41 -2.22 7.96
CA LYS A 68 -3.21 -1.74 9.34
C LYS A 68 -2.27 -2.61 10.15
N LYS A 69 -2.37 -3.95 10.04
CA LYS A 69 -1.44 -4.87 10.69
C LYS A 69 0.01 -4.68 10.23
N GLN A 70 0.22 -4.26 8.98
CA GLN A 70 1.54 -4.01 8.41
C GLN A 70 2.02 -2.56 8.55
N GLY A 71 1.28 -1.70 9.28
CA GLY A 71 1.64 -0.29 9.40
C GLY A 71 1.48 0.53 8.10
N ILE A 72 0.78 0.01 7.10
CA ILE A 72 0.46 0.71 5.86
C ILE A 72 -0.67 1.71 6.15
N PRO A 73 -0.46 3.03 5.92
CA PRO A 73 -1.50 4.04 6.09
C PRO A 73 -2.70 3.79 5.18
N VAL A 74 -3.89 4.09 5.69
CA VAL A 74 -5.14 3.99 4.93
C VAL A 74 -5.66 5.40 4.67
N ALA A 75 -5.93 5.69 3.40
CA ALA A 75 -6.52 6.91 2.90
C ALA A 75 -7.88 6.62 2.27
N TYR A 76 -8.77 7.60 2.36
CA TYR A 76 -10.11 7.59 1.79
C TYR A 76 -10.30 8.81 0.93
N THR A 77 -11.02 8.67 -0.18
CA THR A 77 -11.59 9.82 -0.88
C THR A 77 -13.10 9.87 -0.66
N ALA A 78 -13.61 11.08 -0.44
CA ALA A 78 -15.03 11.33 -0.31
C ALA A 78 -15.40 12.64 -1.02
N GLN A 79 -16.36 12.60 -1.93
CA GLN A 79 -16.91 13.80 -2.55
C GLN A 79 -17.73 14.59 -1.53
N PRO A 80 -17.54 15.91 -1.42
CA PRO A 80 -18.40 16.74 -0.61
C PRO A 80 -19.78 16.88 -1.28
N GLY A 81 -20.82 17.01 -0.46
CA GLY A 81 -22.18 17.28 -0.93
C GLY A 81 -22.39 18.75 -1.34
N ASN A 82 -23.45 19.02 -2.12
CA ASN A 82 -23.85 20.38 -2.52
C ASN A 82 -22.70 21.25 -3.06
N GLN A 83 -21.83 20.68 -3.90
CA GLN A 83 -20.70 21.39 -4.47
C GLN A 83 -21.13 22.67 -5.20
N ASN A 84 -20.39 23.76 -4.96
CA ASN A 84 -20.55 24.99 -5.73
C ASN A 84 -20.34 24.72 -7.22
N ALA A 85 -21.14 25.37 -8.08
CA ALA A 85 -21.11 25.13 -9.52
C ALA A 85 -19.72 25.41 -10.15
N ALA A 86 -19.00 26.44 -9.66
CA ALA A 86 -17.65 26.76 -10.12
C ALA A 86 -16.63 25.67 -9.74
N ASP A 87 -16.78 25.05 -8.56
CA ASP A 87 -15.89 23.98 -8.12
C ASP A 87 -16.18 22.68 -8.85
N ARG A 88 -17.45 22.34 -9.05
CA ARG A 88 -17.90 21.14 -9.76
C ARG A 88 -17.60 21.22 -11.26
N ALA A 89 -17.80 22.39 -11.87
CA ALA A 89 -17.49 22.69 -13.27
C ALA A 89 -18.06 21.62 -14.24
N LEU A 90 -17.24 21.14 -15.17
CA LEU A 90 -17.62 20.22 -16.26
C LEU A 90 -18.14 18.85 -15.80
N LEU A 91 -17.93 18.47 -14.53
CA LEU A 91 -18.59 17.28 -13.97
C LEU A 91 -20.12 17.39 -14.03
N THR A 92 -20.63 18.63 -14.00
CA THR A 92 -22.08 18.90 -14.07
C THR A 92 -22.66 18.46 -15.40
N ASP A 93 -21.94 18.66 -16.50
CA ASP A 93 -22.42 18.36 -17.85
C ASP A 93 -22.54 16.85 -18.05
N PHE A 94 -21.59 16.08 -17.49
CA PHE A 94 -21.62 14.63 -17.52
C PHE A 94 -22.62 14.07 -16.51
N TRP A 95 -22.50 14.42 -15.22
CA TRP A 95 -23.11 13.69 -14.10
C TRP A 95 -24.21 14.47 -13.35
N GLY A 96 -24.58 15.65 -13.81
CA GLY A 96 -25.51 16.54 -13.11
C GLY A 96 -24.92 17.08 -11.80
N LYS A 97 -25.77 17.50 -10.86
CA LYS A 97 -25.35 18.21 -9.63
C LYS A 97 -24.58 17.34 -8.62
N GLY A 98 -24.62 16.01 -8.77
CA GLY A 98 -23.98 15.09 -7.83
C GLY A 98 -24.82 14.86 -6.57
N LEU A 99 -24.15 14.45 -5.49
CA LEU A 99 -24.77 14.13 -4.22
C LEU A 99 -25.16 15.37 -3.40
N SER A 100 -26.23 15.24 -2.61
CA SER A 100 -26.62 16.28 -1.65
C SER A 100 -25.70 16.27 -0.42
N ASP A 101 -25.64 17.40 0.29
CA ASP A 101 -24.96 17.47 1.60
C ASP A 101 -25.81 16.82 2.69
N ASP A 102 -25.85 15.49 2.64
CA ASP A 102 -26.57 14.63 3.56
C ASP A 102 -25.61 13.52 4.02
N PRO A 103 -25.34 13.35 5.32
CA PRO A 103 -24.51 12.26 5.85
C PRO A 103 -24.91 10.86 5.36
N ALA A 104 -26.20 10.62 5.09
CA ALA A 104 -26.67 9.36 4.53
C ALA A 104 -26.19 9.11 3.08
N GLN A 105 -25.72 10.14 2.40
CA GLN A 105 -25.11 10.07 1.06
C GLN A 105 -23.59 10.26 1.09
N THR A 106 -23.12 11.25 1.83
CA THR A 106 -21.70 11.65 1.90
C THR A 106 -20.86 10.74 2.79
N GLY A 107 -21.48 10.00 3.72
CA GLY A 107 -20.78 9.07 4.60
C GLY A 107 -20.16 7.90 3.83
N ILE A 108 -18.97 7.49 4.25
CA ILE A 108 -18.41 6.17 3.91
C ILE A 108 -19.35 5.10 4.49
N ILE A 109 -19.53 3.99 3.77
CA ILE A 109 -20.37 2.89 4.24
C ILE A 109 -19.89 2.36 5.61
N ASN A 110 -20.81 1.90 6.44
CA ASN A 110 -20.52 1.52 7.82
C ASN A 110 -19.49 0.37 7.91
N ASP A 111 -19.56 -0.61 7.02
CA ASP A 111 -18.63 -1.76 7.00
C ASP A 111 -17.18 -1.36 6.72
N LEU A 112 -16.97 -0.18 6.12
CA LEU A 112 -15.65 0.37 5.80
C LEU A 112 -15.38 1.68 6.53
N ALA A 113 -16.06 1.94 7.66
CA ALA A 113 -15.96 3.19 8.40
C ALA A 113 -14.48 3.55 8.70
N PRO A 114 -14.04 4.79 8.40
CA PRO A 114 -12.71 5.28 8.79
C PRO A 114 -12.56 5.31 10.31
N ASP A 115 -11.34 5.08 10.82
CA ASP A 115 -10.98 5.40 12.20
C ASP A 115 -10.15 6.68 12.31
N SER A 116 -9.75 7.05 13.53
CA SER A 116 -9.05 8.31 13.80
C SER A 116 -7.66 8.42 13.17
N ASN A 117 -7.07 7.31 12.73
CA ASN A 117 -5.74 7.27 12.11
C ASN A 117 -5.82 7.24 10.58
N ASP A 118 -7.02 7.09 10.01
CA ASP A 118 -7.25 7.05 8.58
C ASP A 118 -7.25 8.47 7.99
N LEU A 119 -6.62 8.64 6.83
CA LEU A 119 -6.56 9.91 6.12
C LEU A 119 -7.82 10.14 5.29
N MET A 120 -8.59 11.20 5.59
CA MET A 120 -9.74 11.61 4.78
C MET A 120 -9.37 12.71 3.79
N LEU A 121 -9.57 12.44 2.49
CA LEU A 121 -9.34 13.39 1.40
C LEU A 121 -10.65 13.83 0.77
N THR A 122 -10.87 15.15 0.68
CA THR A 122 -11.99 15.69 -0.08
C THR A 122 -11.77 15.49 -1.57
N LYS A 123 -12.73 14.86 -2.24
CA LYS A 123 -12.64 14.47 -3.65
C LYS A 123 -13.38 15.43 -4.57
N TRP A 124 -12.64 16.03 -5.51
CA TRP A 124 -13.21 17.04 -6.42
C TRP A 124 -13.28 16.61 -7.88
N ARG A 125 -12.44 15.65 -8.30
CA ARG A 125 -12.33 15.18 -9.70
C ARG A 125 -12.17 13.67 -9.71
N TYR A 126 -12.08 13.05 -10.88
CA TYR A 126 -11.89 11.60 -10.98
C TYR A 126 -10.63 11.11 -10.27
N SER A 127 -9.51 11.80 -10.43
CA SER A 127 -8.28 11.46 -9.73
C SER A 127 -8.27 11.96 -8.28
N ALA A 128 -7.76 11.13 -7.37
CA ALA A 128 -7.54 11.47 -5.95
C ALA A 128 -6.48 12.58 -5.73
N PHE A 129 -5.65 12.86 -6.73
CA PHE A 129 -4.60 13.88 -6.66
C PHE A 129 -5.08 15.28 -7.05
N LYS A 130 -6.14 15.39 -7.84
CA LYS A 130 -6.61 16.70 -8.35
C LYS A 130 -7.35 17.48 -7.27
N LYS A 131 -6.85 18.69 -6.99
CA LYS A 131 -7.35 19.58 -5.93
C LYS A 131 -7.30 18.90 -4.54
N SER A 132 -6.22 18.18 -4.28
CA SER A 132 -5.99 17.41 -3.07
C SER A 132 -4.53 17.55 -2.66
N ASP A 133 -4.25 17.47 -1.36
CA ASP A 133 -2.88 17.45 -0.84
C ASP A 133 -2.24 16.05 -0.90
N PHE A 134 -2.89 15.09 -1.56
CA PHE A 134 -2.50 13.69 -1.48
C PHE A 134 -1.07 13.42 -1.92
N LEU A 135 -0.62 14.01 -3.04
CA LEU A 135 0.76 13.86 -3.52
C LEU A 135 1.78 14.34 -2.47
N ASN A 136 1.55 15.55 -1.93
CA ASN A 136 2.42 16.13 -0.90
C ASN A 136 2.46 15.25 0.36
N ILE A 137 1.35 14.59 0.71
CA ILE A 137 1.29 13.68 1.86
C ILE A 137 2.11 12.43 1.61
N LEU A 138 1.98 11.81 0.43
CA LEU A 138 2.75 10.63 0.04
C LEU A 138 4.26 10.94 0.03
N GLU A 139 4.67 12.05 -0.58
CA GLU A 139 6.06 12.51 -0.61
C GLU A 139 6.63 12.74 0.80
N LYS A 140 5.89 13.42 1.68
CA LYS A 140 6.32 13.67 3.07
C LYS A 140 6.45 12.39 3.88
N GLN A 141 5.70 11.35 3.55
CA GLN A 141 5.77 10.05 4.20
C GLN A 141 6.81 9.14 3.55
N GLY A 142 7.45 9.55 2.45
CA GLY A 142 8.39 8.70 1.70
C GLY A 142 7.70 7.50 1.04
N ARG A 143 6.43 7.62 0.68
CA ARG A 143 5.61 6.52 0.15
C ARG A 143 5.34 6.71 -1.33
N ASP A 144 5.84 5.79 -2.14
CA ASP A 144 5.79 5.81 -3.61
C ASP A 144 5.03 4.60 -4.19
N GLN A 145 4.22 3.91 -3.38
CA GLN A 145 3.31 2.87 -3.82
C GLN A 145 1.86 3.14 -3.37
N LEU A 146 0.90 2.89 -4.26
CA LEU A 146 -0.52 3.15 -3.99
C LEU A 146 -1.37 1.92 -4.31
N ILE A 147 -1.94 1.30 -3.28
CA ILE A 147 -2.92 0.22 -3.41
C ILE A 147 -4.29 0.86 -3.60
N ILE A 148 -5.01 0.53 -4.66
CA ILE A 148 -6.27 1.20 -5.04
C ILE A 148 -7.41 0.19 -5.03
N CYS A 149 -8.44 0.50 -4.25
CA CYS A 149 -9.70 -0.23 -4.19
C CYS A 149 -10.88 0.75 -4.15
N GLY A 150 -12.11 0.27 -4.35
CA GLY A 150 -13.33 1.09 -4.33
C GLY A 150 -14.00 1.27 -5.70
N VAL A 151 -14.71 2.39 -5.89
CA VAL A 151 -15.56 2.62 -7.08
C VAL A 151 -15.33 3.99 -7.73
N TYR A 152 -15.59 4.15 -9.03
CA TYR A 152 -15.80 3.12 -10.06
C TYR A 152 -14.47 2.79 -10.74
N ALA A 153 -14.26 1.51 -11.07
CA ALA A 153 -12.97 1.00 -11.54
C ALA A 153 -12.42 1.79 -12.74
N HIS A 154 -13.19 1.97 -13.82
CA HIS A 154 -12.72 2.65 -15.04
C HIS A 154 -12.70 4.19 -14.97
N ILE A 155 -13.34 4.79 -13.96
CA ILE A 155 -13.45 6.24 -13.81
C ILE A 155 -12.46 6.74 -12.77
N GLY A 156 -12.81 6.62 -11.49
CA GLY A 156 -12.05 7.23 -10.41
C GLY A 156 -10.76 6.46 -10.12
N CYS A 157 -10.88 5.14 -9.96
CA CYS A 157 -9.77 4.27 -9.61
C CYS A 157 -8.71 4.26 -10.73
N LEU A 158 -9.11 4.04 -11.99
CA LEU A 158 -8.21 4.03 -13.13
C LEU A 158 -7.55 5.40 -13.38
N MET A 159 -8.29 6.51 -13.31
CA MET A 159 -7.69 7.84 -13.49
C MET A 159 -6.72 8.17 -12.35
N THR A 160 -7.00 7.73 -11.12
CA THR A 160 -6.07 7.85 -10.00
C THR A 160 -4.82 6.99 -10.23
N ALA A 161 -4.96 5.75 -10.70
CA ALA A 161 -3.82 4.88 -11.03
C ALA A 161 -2.95 5.49 -12.14
N ALA A 162 -3.56 5.97 -13.22
CA ALA A 162 -2.83 6.60 -14.32
C ALA A 162 -2.10 7.87 -13.88
N GLU A 163 -2.71 8.67 -13.00
CA GLU A 163 -2.05 9.87 -12.47
C GLU A 163 -0.96 9.55 -11.43
N ALA A 164 -1.16 8.55 -10.56
CA ALA A 164 -0.11 8.06 -9.66
C ALA A 164 1.15 7.67 -10.45
N PHE A 165 0.97 6.89 -11.52
CA PHE A 165 2.05 6.50 -12.42
C PHE A 165 2.81 7.70 -13.01
N MET A 166 2.10 8.78 -13.36
CA MET A 166 2.71 10.00 -13.90
C MET A 166 3.43 10.85 -12.84
N TYR A 167 3.21 10.58 -11.55
CA TYR A 167 3.95 11.16 -10.43
C TYR A 167 5.02 10.20 -9.88
N ASP A 168 5.41 9.19 -10.66
CA ASP A 168 6.39 8.17 -10.24
C ASP A 168 5.96 7.33 -9.01
N ILE A 169 4.65 7.26 -8.72
CA ILE A 169 4.06 6.39 -7.71
C ILE A 169 3.57 5.11 -8.39
N GLN A 170 3.96 3.95 -7.88
CA GLN A 170 3.56 2.63 -8.42
C GLN A 170 2.14 2.27 -7.98
N PRO A 171 1.14 2.22 -8.88
CA PRO A 171 -0.22 1.88 -8.51
C PRO A 171 -0.50 0.38 -8.64
N PHE A 172 -1.23 -0.15 -7.65
CA PHE A 172 -1.70 -1.52 -7.57
C PHE A 172 -3.22 -1.51 -7.54
N LEU A 173 -3.86 -1.78 -8.68
CA LEU A 173 -5.32 -1.85 -8.79
C LEU A 173 -5.78 -3.25 -8.39
N VAL A 174 -6.54 -3.35 -7.29
CA VAL A 174 -6.92 -4.66 -6.73
C VAL A 174 -8.23 -5.14 -7.37
N ALA A 175 -8.11 -6.13 -8.26
CA ALA A 175 -9.13 -6.55 -9.21
C ALA A 175 -10.43 -7.06 -8.58
N ASP A 176 -10.35 -7.70 -7.41
CA ASP A 176 -11.51 -8.18 -6.65
C ASP A 176 -11.93 -7.23 -5.52
N ALA A 177 -11.32 -6.04 -5.46
CA ALA A 177 -11.67 -4.98 -4.52
C ALA A 177 -12.00 -3.65 -5.23
N VAL A 178 -12.38 -3.72 -6.51
CA VAL A 178 -13.02 -2.62 -7.23
C VAL A 178 -14.34 -3.08 -7.85
N ALA A 179 -15.26 -2.15 -8.07
CA ALA A 179 -16.48 -2.41 -8.84
C ALA A 179 -16.72 -1.29 -9.85
N ASP A 180 -17.58 -1.57 -10.83
CA ASP A 180 -17.83 -0.69 -11.95
C ASP A 180 -19.30 -0.74 -12.39
N PHE A 181 -19.67 0.01 -13.43
CA PHE A 181 -20.99 0.02 -14.04
C PHE A 181 -21.32 -1.27 -14.80
N SER A 182 -20.30 -2.02 -15.20
CA SER A 182 -20.46 -3.32 -15.86
C SER A 182 -19.20 -4.18 -15.70
N TYR A 183 -19.36 -5.49 -15.93
CA TYR A 183 -18.22 -6.40 -15.98
C TYR A 183 -17.20 -6.01 -17.06
N ASP A 184 -17.66 -5.52 -18.22
CA ASP A 184 -16.77 -5.15 -19.33
C ASP A 184 -15.95 -3.89 -19.02
N GLU A 185 -16.55 -2.88 -18.39
CA GLU A 185 -15.84 -1.68 -17.95
C GLU A 185 -14.85 -2.00 -16.82
N HIS A 186 -15.26 -2.85 -15.88
CA HIS A 186 -14.36 -3.37 -14.84
C HIS A 186 -13.15 -4.04 -15.51
N LYS A 187 -13.37 -5.04 -16.37
CA LYS A 187 -12.29 -5.75 -17.07
C LYS A 187 -11.41 -4.79 -17.88
N MET A 188 -12.00 -3.81 -18.54
CA MET A 188 -11.25 -2.80 -19.30
C MET A 188 -10.31 -1.99 -18.42
N ALA A 189 -10.75 -1.59 -17.22
CA ALA A 189 -9.92 -0.87 -16.28
C ALA A 189 -8.70 -1.69 -15.85
N LEU A 190 -8.92 -2.96 -15.51
CA LEU A 190 -7.84 -3.91 -15.17
C LEU A 190 -6.85 -4.05 -16.33
N ASP A 191 -7.37 -4.30 -17.54
CA ASP A 191 -6.58 -4.46 -18.76
C ASP A 191 -5.72 -3.22 -19.06
N TYR A 192 -6.29 -2.03 -18.89
CA TYR A 192 -5.59 -0.78 -19.11
C TYR A 192 -4.47 -0.61 -18.08
N ALA A 193 -4.79 -0.78 -16.79
CA ALA A 193 -3.83 -0.64 -15.70
C ALA A 193 -2.61 -1.54 -15.91
N ALA A 194 -2.81 -2.85 -16.06
CA ALA A 194 -1.76 -3.85 -16.29
C ALA A 194 -0.81 -3.50 -17.45
N LYS A 195 -1.34 -2.88 -18.50
CA LYS A 195 -0.62 -2.63 -19.75
C LYS A 195 0.01 -1.25 -19.84
N ARG A 196 -0.44 -0.28 -19.02
CA ARG A 196 -0.13 1.14 -19.22
C ARG A 196 0.35 1.87 -17.99
N CYS A 197 -0.13 1.56 -16.80
CA CYS A 197 0.16 2.41 -15.65
C CYS A 197 0.34 1.69 -14.33
N GLY A 198 0.10 0.39 -14.20
CA GLY A 198 0.18 -0.27 -12.89
C GLY A 198 0.23 -1.78 -12.91
N VAL A 199 0.18 -2.33 -11.71
CA VAL A 199 -0.03 -3.75 -11.46
C VAL A 199 -1.50 -3.98 -11.15
N THR A 200 -2.05 -5.04 -11.72
CA THR A 200 -3.37 -5.55 -11.35
C THR A 200 -3.17 -6.84 -10.55
N THR A 201 -3.75 -6.92 -9.36
CA THR A 201 -3.55 -8.05 -8.43
C THR A 201 -4.86 -8.47 -7.75
N SER A 202 -4.88 -9.61 -7.08
CA SER A 202 -5.99 -10.00 -6.19
C SER A 202 -5.73 -9.53 -4.76
N THR A 203 -6.81 -9.46 -3.97
CA THR A 203 -6.74 -9.28 -2.52
C THR A 203 -5.89 -10.37 -1.87
N ASP A 204 -6.11 -11.63 -2.24
CA ASP A 204 -5.39 -12.77 -1.66
C ASP A 204 -3.90 -12.76 -1.98
N GLU A 205 -3.50 -12.42 -3.23
CA GLU A 205 -2.08 -12.37 -3.59
C GLU A 205 -1.39 -11.17 -2.93
N LEU A 206 -2.07 -10.02 -2.82
CA LEU A 206 -1.56 -8.87 -2.10
C LEU A 206 -1.34 -9.20 -0.61
N ILE A 207 -2.33 -9.81 0.05
CA ILE A 207 -2.21 -10.23 1.45
C ILE A 207 -1.06 -11.23 1.62
N LYS A 208 -0.89 -12.18 0.69
CA LYS A 208 0.21 -13.15 0.72
C LYS A 208 1.58 -12.49 0.59
N VAL A 209 1.73 -11.49 -0.28
CA VAL A 209 2.97 -10.70 -0.39
C VAL A 209 3.25 -9.96 0.91
N LEU A 210 2.25 -9.29 1.48
CA LEU A 210 2.36 -8.57 2.75
C LEU A 210 2.73 -9.50 3.91
N SER A 211 2.10 -10.67 4.01
CA SER A 211 2.36 -11.66 5.07
C SER A 211 3.74 -12.31 4.96
N LYS A 212 4.26 -12.50 3.74
CA LYS A 212 5.65 -12.98 3.55
C LYS A 212 6.69 -11.97 3.99
N GLY A 213 6.43 -10.68 3.75
CA GLY A 213 7.22 -9.60 4.34
C GLY A 213 7.25 -9.70 5.87
N THR A 214 6.10 -10.02 6.48
CA THR A 214 5.99 -10.22 7.93
C THR A 214 6.63 -11.51 8.44
N GLU A 215 6.62 -12.61 7.69
CA GLU A 215 7.31 -13.85 8.08
C GLU A 215 8.84 -13.68 8.02
N ASN A 216 9.35 -12.90 7.07
CA ASN A 216 10.76 -12.52 7.06
C ASN A 216 11.09 -11.50 8.17
N SER A 217 10.18 -10.60 8.55
CA SER A 217 10.45 -9.58 9.58
C SER A 217 10.10 -9.99 11.03
N ASN A 218 9.17 -10.94 11.24
CA ASN A 218 8.79 -11.46 12.56
C ASN A 218 9.48 -12.77 12.93
N ASN A 219 10.21 -13.40 11.98
CA ASN A 219 10.96 -14.64 12.23
C ASN A 219 12.48 -14.48 12.09
N GLU A 220 12.99 -13.25 11.88
CA GLU A 220 14.36 -12.92 12.25
C GLU A 220 14.40 -12.60 13.74
N SER A 221 14.34 -13.64 14.58
CA SER A 221 15.21 -13.61 15.74
C SER A 221 16.61 -13.31 15.21
N LEU A 222 17.17 -12.14 15.55
CA LEU A 222 18.43 -11.59 15.04
C LEU A 222 19.48 -12.71 14.85
N THR A 223 19.54 -13.31 13.65
CA THR A 223 20.40 -14.46 13.39
C THR A 223 21.76 -13.96 12.94
N PHE A 224 22.78 -14.81 13.10
CA PHE A 224 24.09 -14.46 12.57
C PHE A 224 24.07 -14.26 11.04
N GLU A 225 23.24 -15.01 10.31
CA GLU A 225 23.08 -14.85 8.85
C GLU A 225 22.53 -13.46 8.50
N THR A 226 21.49 -13.00 9.21
CA THR A 226 20.93 -11.65 9.05
C THR A 226 21.97 -10.56 9.34
N ILE A 227 22.75 -10.70 10.42
CA ILE A 227 23.82 -9.74 10.77
C ILE A 227 24.86 -9.69 9.66
N HIS A 228 25.25 -10.85 9.13
CA HIS A 228 26.21 -10.97 8.05
C HIS A 228 25.73 -10.21 6.80
N GLU A 229 24.48 -10.42 6.39
CA GLU A 229 23.88 -9.73 5.25
C GLU A 229 23.79 -8.21 5.44
N GLN A 230 23.41 -7.75 6.64
CA GLN A 230 23.31 -6.32 6.94
C GLN A 230 24.68 -5.62 6.92
N VAL A 231 25.73 -6.29 7.40
CA VAL A 231 27.11 -5.77 7.34
C VAL A 231 27.62 -5.76 5.91
N ALA A 232 27.38 -6.82 5.13
CA ALA A 232 27.74 -6.87 3.71
C ALA A 232 27.05 -5.75 2.91
N CYS A 233 25.76 -5.50 3.19
CA CYS A 233 25.00 -4.40 2.58
C CYS A 233 25.60 -3.03 2.89
N LEU A 234 26.02 -2.78 4.14
CA LEU A 234 26.69 -1.52 4.52
C LEU A 234 28.06 -1.34 3.88
N LEU A 235 28.76 -2.44 3.61
CA LEU A 235 30.06 -2.44 2.93
C LEU A 235 29.92 -2.38 1.40
N ASP A 236 28.71 -2.35 0.86
CA ASP A 236 28.40 -2.39 -0.58
C ASP A 236 29.04 -3.61 -1.30
N ILE A 237 28.99 -4.77 -0.65
CA ILE A 237 29.49 -6.06 -1.17
C ILE A 237 28.43 -7.16 -1.04
N GLN A 238 28.61 -8.28 -1.75
CA GLN A 238 27.74 -9.44 -1.57
C GLN A 238 28.13 -10.21 -0.31
N ALA A 239 27.16 -10.74 0.44
CA ALA A 239 27.43 -11.52 1.65
C ALA A 239 28.39 -12.70 1.41
N LYS A 240 28.32 -13.38 0.27
CA LYS A 240 29.26 -14.47 -0.06
C LYS A 240 30.74 -14.03 -0.14
N ASP A 241 30.99 -12.73 -0.34
CA ASP A 241 32.32 -12.14 -0.53
C ASP A 241 32.89 -11.53 0.77
N LEU A 242 32.14 -11.62 1.88
CA LEU A 242 32.54 -11.18 3.22
C LEU A 242 32.84 -12.40 4.11
N SER A 243 34.08 -12.53 4.57
CA SER A 243 34.49 -13.59 5.48
C SER A 243 34.24 -13.24 6.94
N ASP A 244 33.98 -14.26 7.77
CA ASP A 244 33.78 -14.09 9.21
C ASP A 244 35.02 -13.49 9.92
N THR A 245 36.20 -13.58 9.32
CA THR A 245 37.48 -13.13 9.90
C THR A 245 38.00 -11.82 9.31
N ASP A 246 37.26 -11.20 8.39
CA ASP A 246 37.70 -9.94 7.78
C ASP A 246 37.61 -8.77 8.78
N ASP A 247 38.59 -7.87 8.73
CA ASP A 247 38.58 -6.63 9.53
C ASP A 247 37.60 -5.63 8.89
N LEU A 248 36.42 -5.50 9.49
CA LEU A 248 35.30 -4.73 8.96
C LEU A 248 35.64 -3.24 8.77
N PHE A 249 36.48 -2.68 9.65
CA PHE A 249 36.91 -1.28 9.54
C PHE A 249 37.90 -1.09 8.39
N TYR A 250 38.73 -2.09 8.13
CA TYR A 250 39.59 -2.09 6.94
C TYR A 250 38.79 -2.26 5.64
N MET A 251 37.67 -2.98 5.69
CA MET A 251 36.75 -3.12 4.56
C MET A 251 35.91 -1.86 4.28
N GLY A 252 35.92 -0.87 5.16
CA GLY A 252 35.23 0.41 4.96
C GLY A 252 34.05 0.66 5.88
N LEU A 253 33.83 -0.19 6.90
CA LEU A 253 32.79 0.06 7.89
C LEU A 253 33.12 1.32 8.69
N ASP A 254 32.27 2.33 8.59
CA ASP A 254 32.42 3.61 9.28
C ASP A 254 31.57 3.70 10.56
N SER A 255 31.78 4.78 11.33
CA SER A 255 31.07 5.00 12.59
C SER A 255 29.57 5.28 12.40
N ILE A 256 29.14 5.76 11.22
CA ILE A 256 27.73 6.07 10.96
C ILE A 256 26.97 4.76 10.71
N GLY A 257 27.48 3.93 9.80
CA GLY A 257 26.92 2.61 9.52
C GLY A 257 26.88 1.73 10.76
N LEU A 258 27.95 1.76 11.56
CA LEU A 258 28.00 1.00 12.82
C LEU A 258 26.95 1.48 13.83
N MET A 259 26.74 2.80 13.96
CA MET A 259 25.70 3.34 14.84
C MET A 259 24.29 2.96 14.37
N SER A 260 24.05 2.97 13.05
CA SER A 260 22.77 2.52 12.47
C SER A 260 22.48 1.04 12.74
N LEU A 261 23.49 0.17 12.65
CA LEU A 261 23.34 -1.25 13.02
C LEU A 261 22.99 -1.42 14.49
N VAL A 262 23.72 -0.74 15.38
CA VAL A 262 23.48 -0.82 16.84
C VAL A 262 22.05 -0.39 17.19
N GLU A 263 21.54 0.67 16.56
CA GLU A 263 20.18 1.14 16.79
C GLU A 263 19.14 0.14 16.26
N ALA A 264 19.33 -0.39 15.04
CA ALA A 264 18.46 -1.40 14.45
C ALA A 264 18.39 -2.67 15.30
N TRP A 265 19.54 -3.19 15.73
CA TRP A 265 19.61 -4.43 16.52
C TRP A 265 19.02 -4.28 17.92
N ARG A 266 19.14 -3.09 18.54
CA ARG A 266 18.46 -2.79 19.81
C ARG A 266 16.96 -2.78 19.70
N GLN A 267 16.40 -2.24 18.60
CA GLN A 267 14.96 -2.28 18.35
C GLN A 267 14.44 -3.72 18.19
N GLN A 268 15.31 -4.63 17.75
CA GLN A 268 15.04 -6.07 17.64
C GLN A 268 15.41 -6.86 18.92
N GLY A 269 15.76 -6.17 20.01
CA GLY A 269 15.98 -6.77 21.34
C GLY A 269 17.42 -7.23 21.64
N LEU A 270 18.40 -6.99 20.75
CA LEU A 270 19.79 -7.30 21.03
C LEU A 270 20.42 -6.20 21.92
N GLU A 271 20.86 -6.57 23.12
CA GLU A 271 21.62 -5.67 23.99
C GLU A 271 23.08 -5.60 23.55
N VAL A 272 23.37 -4.68 22.61
CA VAL A 272 24.72 -4.40 22.11
C VAL A 272 24.99 -2.89 22.12
N SER A 273 26.23 -2.48 22.34
CA SER A 273 26.65 -1.08 22.28
C SER A 273 27.67 -0.85 21.17
N PHE A 274 27.80 0.40 20.73
CA PHE A 274 28.82 0.81 19.79
C PHE A 274 30.23 0.39 20.25
N MET A 275 30.55 0.57 21.54
CA MET A 275 31.85 0.18 22.09
C MET A 275 32.08 -1.33 22.03
N ASP A 276 31.03 -2.13 22.24
CA ASP A 276 31.13 -3.59 22.14
C ASP A 276 31.57 -4.03 20.73
N LEU A 277 31.11 -3.31 19.70
CA LEU A 277 31.41 -3.60 18.30
C LEU A 277 32.70 -2.96 17.81
N VAL A 278 33.13 -1.82 18.35
CA VAL A 278 34.41 -1.20 17.96
C VAL A 278 35.61 -1.99 18.50
N GLU A 279 35.47 -2.60 19.69
CA GLU A 279 36.53 -3.43 20.28
C GLU A 279 36.75 -4.75 19.54
N ARG A 280 35.80 -5.17 18.69
CA ARG A 280 35.79 -6.44 17.96
C ARG A 280 35.71 -6.15 16.48
N LYS A 281 36.72 -6.52 15.71
CA LYS A 281 36.84 -6.03 14.33
C LYS A 281 36.23 -6.96 13.29
N THR A 282 35.79 -8.15 13.70
CA THR A 282 35.36 -9.22 12.79
C THR A 282 33.96 -9.71 13.13
N LEU A 283 33.27 -10.28 12.14
CA LEU A 283 31.95 -10.88 12.35
C LEU A 283 32.04 -12.09 13.31
N ALA A 284 33.12 -12.87 13.28
CA ALA A 284 33.34 -13.97 14.22
C ALA A 284 33.33 -13.50 15.68
N GLU A 285 34.03 -12.41 15.98
CA GLU A 285 34.05 -11.84 17.33
C GLU A 285 32.68 -11.26 17.73
N TRP A 286 31.92 -10.71 16.77
CA TRP A 286 30.56 -10.25 17.01
C TRP A 286 29.60 -11.42 17.29
N ARG A 287 29.76 -12.55 16.60
CA ARG A 287 29.02 -13.80 16.88
C ARG A 287 29.25 -14.25 18.32
N ASP A 288 30.51 -14.35 18.73
CA ASP A 288 30.88 -14.78 20.08
C ASP A 288 30.29 -13.86 21.16
N LEU A 289 30.30 -12.54 20.90
CA LEU A 289 29.68 -11.55 21.78
C LEU A 289 28.17 -11.81 21.93
N MET A 290 27.47 -12.03 20.83
CA MET A 290 26.03 -12.24 20.81
C MET A 290 25.66 -13.57 21.49
N GLU A 291 26.36 -14.65 21.17
CA GLU A 291 26.16 -15.96 21.80
C GLU A 291 26.40 -15.88 23.32
N SER A 292 27.43 -15.14 23.77
CA SER A 292 27.69 -14.95 25.21
C SER A 292 26.59 -14.19 25.96
N ARG A 293 25.80 -13.36 25.25
CA ARG A 293 24.70 -12.58 25.83
C ARG A 293 23.35 -13.30 25.75
N MET A 294 23.19 -14.27 24.85
CA MET A 294 21.97 -15.10 24.73
C MET A 294 21.87 -16.20 25.80
N VAL A 295 22.97 -16.61 26.45
CA VAL A 295 22.99 -17.70 27.47
C VAL A 295 22.50 -17.25 28.87
N LYS A 296 22.06 -16.00 29.04
CA LYS A 296 21.64 -15.44 30.35
C LYS A 296 20.13 -15.30 30.59
N VAL A 297 19.28 -16.02 29.85
CA VAL A 297 17.82 -16.05 30.09
C VAL A 297 17.37 -17.41 30.62
#